data_AF-A0A317HMD3-F1
#
_entry.id   AF-A0A317HMD3-F1
#
_cell.length_a   1.000
_cell.length_b   1.000
_cell.length_c   1.000
_cell.angle_alpha   90.00
_cell.angle_beta   90.00
_cell.angle_gamma   90.00
#
_symmetry.space_group_name_H-M   'P 1'
#
loop_
_entity.id
_entity.type
_entity.pdbx_description
1 polymer ?
#
loop_
_entity_poly.entity_id
_entity_poly.type
_entity_poly.pdbx_seq_one_letter_code
_entity_poly.pdbx_strand_id
1 'polypeptide(L)'
;MAGAHPAADAIDRNPGDFQFRRFAPRRCGTCPWVARKAPTLSQRTIEILIGRLITDEQFRSEFLRDREKTLLGLCDRGLDLSRTEIAALVNTDPALWARAGDSLDARLQKASLKNETKIP
;
A
#
# COMPACT_ATOMS: atom_id res chain seq x y z
N MET A 1 -9.11 -13.93 52.58
CA MET A 1 -10.12 -14.01 51.51
C MET A 1 -9.49 -13.52 50.23
N ALA A 2 -9.37 -14.43 49.27
CA ALA A 2 -8.78 -14.21 47.96
C ALA A 2 -9.79 -13.47 47.07
N GLY A 3 -9.36 -12.35 46.48
CA GLY A 3 -10.08 -11.65 45.42
C GLY A 3 -9.20 -11.64 44.18
N ALA A 4 -9.27 -12.70 43.39
CA ALA A 4 -8.68 -12.75 42.06
C ALA A 4 -9.51 -11.86 41.13
N HIS A 5 -8.91 -10.78 40.63
CA HIS A 5 -9.43 -10.07 39.46
C HIS A 5 -8.86 -10.72 38.19
N PRO A 6 -9.70 -11.08 37.21
CA PRO A 6 -9.24 -11.72 35.98
C PRO A 6 -8.45 -10.74 35.11
N ALA A 7 -7.38 -11.27 34.51
CA ALA A 7 -6.62 -10.62 33.45
C ALA A 7 -7.56 -10.31 32.28
N ALA A 8 -7.62 -9.04 31.87
CA ALA A 8 -8.31 -8.63 30.67
C ALA A 8 -7.56 -9.19 29.45
N ASP A 9 -8.22 -10.14 28.80
CA ASP A 9 -7.80 -10.83 27.60
C ASP A 9 -7.83 -9.93 26.36
N ALA A 10 -6.90 -10.21 25.44
CA ALA A 10 -6.90 -9.87 24.01
C ALA A 10 -7.15 -8.41 23.58
N ILE A 11 -6.07 -7.63 23.52
CA ILE A 11 -5.94 -6.60 22.47
C ILE A 11 -5.25 -7.26 21.28
N ASP A 12 -6.05 -7.70 20.30
CA ASP A 12 -5.60 -8.14 18.99
C ASP A 12 -4.80 -7.02 18.31
N ARG A 13 -3.48 -7.20 18.20
CA ARG A 13 -2.61 -6.29 17.46
C ARG A 13 -2.71 -6.66 15.98
N ASN A 14 -3.64 -6.03 15.27
CA ASN A 14 -3.69 -6.09 13.82
C ASN A 14 -2.34 -5.66 13.22
N PRO A 15 -1.60 -6.51 12.48
CA PRO A 15 -0.32 -6.16 11.88
C PRO A 15 -0.47 -5.35 10.57
N GLY A 16 -1.68 -4.89 10.24
CA GLY A 16 -2.01 -4.17 9.00
C GLY A 16 -2.00 -2.65 9.08
N ASP A 17 -1.63 -2.06 10.23
CA ASP A 17 -1.61 -0.61 10.44
C ASP A 17 -0.44 0.04 9.68
N PHE A 18 -0.60 0.18 8.37
CA PHE A 18 0.35 0.86 7.50
C PHE A 18 0.18 2.37 7.65
N GLN A 19 0.72 2.91 8.75
CA GLN A 19 0.99 4.34 8.86
C GLN A 19 1.75 4.82 7.61
N PHE A 20 1.11 5.75 6.90
CA PHE A 20 1.61 6.45 5.74
C PHE A 20 2.95 7.14 6.03
N ARG A 21 4.06 6.42 5.84
CA ARG A 21 5.40 7.00 5.94
C ARG A 21 5.66 7.88 4.72
N ARG A 22 5.53 9.18 4.94
CA ARG A 22 5.89 10.30 4.07
C ARG A 22 7.32 10.12 3.51
N PHE A 23 7.44 9.75 2.24
CA PHE A 23 8.71 9.89 1.51
C PHE A 23 8.84 11.37 1.10
N ALA A 24 9.50 12.17 1.94
CA ALA A 24 9.90 13.52 1.56
C ALA A 24 11.23 13.41 0.80
N PRO A 25 11.29 13.68 -0.52
CA PRO A 25 12.55 13.65 -1.22
C PRO A 25 13.45 14.79 -0.72
N ARG A 26 14.71 14.47 -0.44
CA ARG A 26 15.77 15.47 -0.21
C ARG A 26 15.89 16.30 -1.50
N ARG A 27 15.86 17.63 -1.37
CA ARG A 27 15.91 18.56 -2.51
C ARG A 27 17.29 18.44 -3.20
N CYS A 28 17.35 17.81 -4.37
CA CYS A 28 18.45 18.04 -5.31
C CYS A 28 18.13 19.30 -6.12
N GLY A 29 19.00 20.31 -6.06
CA GLY A 29 18.78 21.60 -6.71
C GLY A 29 18.89 21.62 -8.24
N THR A 30 19.15 20.47 -8.89
CA THR A 30 19.46 20.39 -10.32
C THR A 30 18.70 19.29 -11.07
N CYS A 31 17.82 18.52 -10.39
CA CYS A 31 17.07 17.48 -11.07
C CYS A 31 15.90 18.09 -11.86
N PRO A 32 15.73 17.81 -13.18
CA PRO A 32 14.64 18.37 -13.99
C PRO A 32 13.25 17.83 -13.66
N TRP A 33 13.12 16.99 -12.62
CA TRP A 33 11.88 16.32 -12.20
C TRP A 33 10.96 17.26 -11.42
N VAL A 34 10.61 18.34 -12.11
CA VAL A 34 9.30 18.99 -12.22
C VAL A 34 8.65 19.41 -10.91
N ALA A 35 8.49 20.73 -10.77
CA ALA A 35 7.50 21.37 -9.93
C ALA A 35 6.11 20.80 -10.21
N ARG A 36 5.75 19.69 -9.54
CA ARG A 36 4.40 19.13 -9.61
C ARG A 36 3.47 20.10 -8.88
N LYS A 37 2.46 20.63 -9.60
CA LYS A 37 1.24 21.15 -8.95
C LYS A 37 0.81 20.11 -7.92
N ALA A 38 0.45 20.53 -6.71
CA ALA A 38 -0.05 19.61 -5.70
C ALA A 38 -1.21 18.81 -6.33
N PRO A 39 -1.08 17.48 -6.49
CA PRO A 39 -2.14 16.68 -7.06
C PRO A 39 -3.40 16.83 -6.19
N THR A 40 -4.57 16.81 -6.81
CA THR A 40 -5.83 16.69 -6.07
C THR A 40 -5.78 15.43 -5.21
N LEU A 41 -6.55 15.40 -4.12
CA LEU A 41 -6.54 14.24 -3.22
C LEU A 41 -6.85 12.92 -3.97
N SER A 42 -7.74 12.96 -4.97
CA SER A 42 -8.01 11.82 -5.87
C SER A 42 -6.79 11.36 -6.66
N GLN A 43 -6.10 12.29 -7.34
CA GLN A 43 -4.90 11.99 -8.11
C GLN A 43 -3.77 11.44 -7.20
N ARG A 44 -3.65 11.96 -5.99
CA ARG A 44 -2.68 11.46 -5.02
C ARG A 44 -3.01 10.03 -4.58
N THR A 45 -4.28 9.72 -4.35
CA THR A 45 -4.73 8.38 -3.97
C THR A 45 -4.40 7.36 -5.05
N ILE A 46 -4.68 7.66 -6.32
CA ILE A 46 -4.38 6.73 -7.42
C ILE A 46 -2.87 6.53 -7.60
N GLU A 47 -2.06 7.58 -7.49
CA GLU A 47 -0.59 7.49 -7.55
C GLU A 47 -0.04 6.57 -6.45
N ILE A 48 -0.56 6.69 -5.23
CA ILE A 48 -0.19 5.83 -4.10
C ILE A 48 -0.60 4.38 -4.35
N LEU A 49 -1.82 4.14 -4.85
CA LEU A 49 -2.29 2.79 -5.14
C LEU A 49 -1.49 2.11 -6.23
N ILE A 50 -1.19 2.82 -7.33
CA ILE A 50 -0.34 2.30 -8.40
C ILE A 50 1.05 1.98 -7.83
N GLY A 51 1.65 2.89 -7.05
CA GLY A 51 2.93 2.63 -6.40
C GLY A 51 2.89 1.40 -5.48
N ARG A 52 1.79 1.23 -4.73
CA ARG A 52 1.58 0.06 -3.86
C ARG A 52 1.38 -1.23 -4.65
N LEU A 53 0.63 -1.21 -5.76
CA LEU A 53 0.46 -2.36 -6.65
C LEU A 53 1.80 -2.86 -7.22
N ILE A 54 2.73 -1.95 -7.49
CA ILE A 54 4.03 -2.31 -8.04
C ILE A 54 4.99 -2.80 -6.93
N THR A 55 4.99 -2.15 -5.76
CA THR A 55 6.01 -2.37 -4.72
C THR A 55 5.60 -3.31 -3.59
N ASP A 56 4.31 -3.49 -3.32
CA ASP A 56 3.81 -4.32 -2.22
C ASP A 56 3.31 -5.67 -2.75
N GLU A 57 4.20 -6.67 -2.74
CA GLU A 57 3.91 -7.99 -3.30
C GLU A 57 2.66 -8.65 -2.70
N GLN A 58 2.46 -8.51 -1.40
CA GLN A 58 1.30 -9.07 -0.72
C GLN A 58 0.02 -8.42 -1.24
N PHE A 59 0.00 -7.08 -1.30
CA PHE A 59 -1.14 -6.35 -1.81
C PHE A 59 -1.40 -6.65 -3.29
N ARG A 60 -0.34 -6.77 -4.10
CA ARG A 60 -0.42 -7.16 -5.51
C ARG A 60 -1.06 -8.53 -5.67
N SER A 61 -0.64 -9.52 -4.89
CA SER A 61 -1.19 -10.87 -4.92
C SER A 61 -2.69 -10.89 -4.54
N GLU A 62 -3.07 -10.17 -3.48
CA GLU A 62 -4.47 -10.01 -3.06
C GLU A 62 -5.32 -9.37 -4.16
N PHE A 63 -4.81 -8.29 -4.77
CA PHE A 63 -5.48 -7.59 -5.87
C PHE A 63 -5.62 -8.47 -7.12
N LEU A 64 -4.59 -9.21 -7.51
CA LEU A 64 -4.64 -10.08 -8.69
C LEU A 64 -5.62 -11.26 -8.50
N ARG A 65 -5.80 -11.73 -7.26
CA ARG A 65 -6.78 -12.76 -6.90
C ARG A 65 -8.21 -12.26 -7.03
N ASP A 66 -8.50 -11.06 -6.51
CA ASP A 66 -9.83 -10.47 -6.56
C ASP A 66 -9.75 -8.94 -6.51
N ARG A 67 -9.83 -8.31 -7.70
CA ARG A 67 -9.58 -6.87 -7.89
C ARG A 67 -10.66 -6.03 -7.23
N GLU A 68 -11.92 -6.35 -7.52
CA GLU A 68 -13.06 -5.58 -7.03
C GLU A 68 -13.15 -5.67 -5.51
N LYS A 69 -13.07 -6.88 -4.96
CA LYS A 69 -13.11 -7.06 -3.51
C LYS A 69 -11.96 -6.35 -2.79
N THR A 70 -10.76 -6.38 -3.37
CA THR A 70 -9.59 -5.72 -2.77
C THR A 70 -9.77 -4.20 -2.72
N LEU A 71 -10.29 -3.60 -3.80
CA LEU A 71 -10.54 -2.16 -3.85
C LEU A 71 -11.71 -1.74 -2.97
N LEU A 72 -12.83 -2.48 -3.00
CA LEU A 72 -13.97 -2.21 -2.12
C LEU A 72 -13.58 -2.30 -0.64
N GLY A 73 -12.77 -3.30 -0.26
CA GLY A 73 -12.25 -3.39 1.10
C GLY A 73 -11.33 -2.22 1.49
N LEU A 74 -10.68 -1.54 0.54
CA LEU A 74 -9.97 -0.28 0.81
C LEU A 74 -10.95 0.88 1.02
N CYS A 75 -12.03 0.95 0.24
CA CYS A 75 -13.09 1.94 0.43
C CYS A 75 -13.76 1.80 1.80
N ASP A 76 -14.04 0.58 2.23
CA ASP A 76 -14.60 0.30 3.57
C ASP A 76 -13.68 0.75 4.70
N ARG A 77 -12.36 0.86 4.44
CA ARG A 77 -11.34 1.36 5.37
C ARG A 77 -11.09 2.87 5.24
N GLY A 78 -11.91 3.59 4.48
CA GLY A 78 -11.87 5.03 4.35
C GLY A 78 -11.04 5.56 3.18
N LEU A 79 -10.62 4.70 2.23
CA LEU A 79 -9.98 5.17 1.00
C LEU A 79 -11.03 5.63 -0.01
N ASP A 80 -11.05 6.93 -0.31
CA ASP A 80 -11.98 7.49 -1.29
C ASP A 80 -11.53 7.14 -2.72
N LEU A 81 -12.27 6.24 -3.37
CA LEU A 81 -12.12 5.89 -4.78
C LEU A 81 -13.46 6.06 -5.48
N SER A 82 -13.46 6.83 -6.54
CA SER A 82 -14.60 6.93 -7.44
C SER A 82 -14.82 5.63 -8.21
N ARG A 83 -16.05 5.42 -8.69
CA ARG A 83 -16.38 4.30 -9.57
C ARG A 83 -15.49 4.25 -10.81
N THR A 84 -15.10 5.41 -11.35
CA THR A 84 -14.21 5.52 -12.52
C THR A 84 -12.80 5.02 -12.20
N GLU A 85 -12.25 5.37 -11.03
CA GLU A 85 -10.93 4.92 -10.60
C GLU A 85 -10.90 3.41 -10.33
N ILE A 86 -11.95 2.88 -9.70
CA ILE A 86 -12.11 1.43 -9.51
C ILE A 86 -12.14 0.72 -10.86
N ALA A 87 -13.00 1.19 -11.78
CA ALA A 87 -13.11 0.61 -13.11
C ALA A 87 -11.78 0.67 -13.89
N ALA A 88 -11.04 1.78 -13.78
CA ALA A 88 -9.73 1.93 -14.42
C ALA A 88 -8.72 0.90 -13.90
N LEU A 89 -8.64 0.70 -12.58
CA LEU A 89 -7.73 -0.28 -11.98
C LEU A 89 -8.14 -1.72 -12.30
N VAL A 90 -9.44 -2.04 -12.25
CA VAL A 90 -9.98 -3.38 -12.54
C VAL A 90 -9.74 -3.76 -14.01
N ASN A 91 -9.95 -2.83 -14.94
CA ASN A 91 -9.81 -3.08 -16.38
C ASN A 91 -8.36 -2.99 -16.89
N THR A 92 -7.42 -2.54 -16.06
CA THR A 92 -6.00 -2.55 -16.44
C THR A 92 -5.48 -3.98 -16.51
N ASP A 93 -4.72 -4.30 -17.57
CA ASP A 93 -4.15 -5.64 -17.80
C ASP A 93 -3.52 -6.22 -16.52
N PRO A 94 -4.03 -7.33 -15.99
CA PRO A 94 -3.45 -8.06 -14.86
C PRO A 94 -1.95 -8.32 -14.99
N ALA A 95 -1.51 -8.68 -16.20
CA ALA A 95 -0.13 -9.06 -16.45
C ALA A 95 0.81 -7.84 -16.39
N LEU A 96 0.29 -6.62 -16.56
CA LEU A 96 1.08 -5.39 -16.34
C LEU A 96 1.57 -5.32 -14.90
N TRP A 97 0.70 -5.54 -13.93
CA TRP A 97 1.04 -5.46 -12.51
C TRP A 97 2.03 -6.54 -12.09
N ALA A 98 1.87 -7.76 -12.62
CA ALA A 98 2.81 -8.85 -12.44
C ALA A 98 4.20 -8.51 -13.02
N ARG A 99 4.27 -8.12 -14.30
CA ARG A 99 5.56 -7.75 -14.92
C ARG A 99 6.24 -6.58 -14.22
N ALA A 100 5.47 -5.57 -13.80
CA ALA A 100 6.01 -4.37 -13.18
C ALA A 100 6.71 -4.69 -11.84
N GLY A 101 6.06 -5.41 -10.93
CA GLY A 101 6.69 -5.77 -9.67
C GLY A 101 7.83 -6.80 -9.83
N ASP A 102 7.74 -7.70 -10.82
CA ASP A 102 8.80 -8.69 -11.09
C ASP A 102 10.07 -8.05 -11.65
N SER A 103 9.92 -6.89 -12.31
CA SER A 103 11.06 -6.09 -12.79
C SER A 103 11.75 -5.28 -11.69
N LEU A 104 11.14 -5.15 -10.50
CA LEU A 104 11.76 -4.47 -9.38
C LEU A 104 12.77 -5.37 -8.67
N ASP A 105 13.93 -4.80 -8.33
CA ASP A 105 14.87 -5.40 -7.39
C ASP A 105 14.14 -5.80 -6.10
N ALA A 106 14.45 -6.99 -5.57
CA ALA A 106 13.80 -7.53 -4.38
C ALA A 106 13.83 -6.55 -3.19
N ARG A 107 14.88 -5.71 -3.03
CA ARG A 107 14.95 -4.69 -1.96
C ARG A 107 13.92 -3.57 -2.07
N LEU A 108 13.42 -3.30 -3.28
CA LEU A 108 12.36 -2.32 -3.52
C LEU A 108 10.97 -2.90 -3.24
N GLN A 109 10.86 -4.22 -3.17
CA GLN A 109 9.62 -4.90 -2.79
C GLN A 109 9.44 -4.88 -1.28
N LYS A 110 8.28 -4.40 -0.83
CA LYS A 110 7.96 -4.19 0.59
C LYS A 110 7.95 -5.49 1.40
N ALA A 111 7.65 -6.63 0.78
CA ALA A 111 7.73 -7.93 1.43
C ALA A 111 9.17 -8.28 1.87
N SER A 112 10.16 -7.95 1.04
CA SER A 112 11.58 -8.18 1.34
C SER A 112 12.10 -7.24 2.43
N LEU A 113 11.60 -6.00 2.49
CA LEU A 113 11.95 -5.05 3.56
C LEU A 113 11.53 -5.55 4.95
N LYS A 114 10.40 -6.26 5.05
CA LYS A 114 9.95 -6.89 6.31
C LYS A 114 10.92 -7.98 6.78
N ASN A 115 11.64 -8.61 5.85
CA ASN A 115 12.59 -9.70 6.14
C ASN A 115 13.99 -9.19 6.53
N GLU A 116 14.35 -7.95 6.16
CA GLU A 116 15.67 -7.36 6.44
C GLU A 116 15.76 -6.73 7.84
N THR A 117 14.66 -6.70 8.62
CA THR A 117 14.64 -6.15 10.00
C THR A 117 15.06 -7.17 11.08
N LYS A 118 15.79 -8.24 10.73
CA LYS A 118 16.55 -9.04 11.71
C LYS A 118 18.04 -8.74 11.54
N ILE A 119 18.54 -7.79 12.31
CA ILE A 119 19.96 -7.68 12.65
C ILE A 119 20.03 -7.85 14.18
N PRO A 120 20.82 -8.80 14.70
CA PRO A 120 20.94 -9.11 16.13
C PRO A 120 21.58 -7.98 16.95
#